data_AF-A0A7C4EX98-F1
#
_entry.id   AF-A0A7C4EX98-F1
#
_cell.length_a   1.000
_cell.length_b   1.000
_cell.length_c   1.000
_cell.angle_alpha   90.00
_cell.angle_beta   90.00
_cell.angle_gamma   90.00
#
_symmetry.space_group_name_H-M   'P 1'
#
loop_
_entity.id
_entity.type
_entity.pdbx_description
1 polymer ?
#
loop_
_entity_poly.entity_id
_entity_poly.type
_entity_poly.pdbx_seq_one_letter_code
_entity_poly.pdbx_strand_id
1 'polypeptide(L)'
;MVEINLSAEVRKLAEERGIPLEQVREVVQHGEETKEKLLLDDQTLAKKRIGTTTVYVVYRRAGEAIDVVTVYSHRMEEKEVSDFVPDDVQPWRCGRCNKNVVRASMNVSYLGITRQAPAMACPDCGVGFFEEHIVNKTLCTAMCLFEKKRA
;
A
#
# COMPACT_ATOMS: atom_id res chain seq x y z
N MET A 1 1.90 22.65 7.39
CA MET A 1 0.97 21.59 7.87
C MET A 1 0.14 21.20 6.67
N VAL A 2 0.24 19.97 6.18
CA VAL A 2 -0.46 19.58 4.95
C VAL A 2 -1.95 19.41 5.26
N GLU A 3 -2.80 20.13 4.53
CA GLU A 3 -4.25 20.02 4.68
C GLU A 3 -4.71 18.74 3.99
N ILE A 4 -5.23 17.78 4.78
CA ILE A 4 -5.70 16.49 4.25
C ILE A 4 -7.23 16.49 4.28
N ASN A 5 -7.80 16.54 3.08
CA ASN A 5 -9.21 16.48 2.78
C ASN A 5 -9.65 15.02 2.65
N LEU A 6 -10.62 14.66 3.48
CA LEU A 6 -11.25 13.34 3.52
C LEU A 6 -12.72 13.53 3.23
N SER A 7 -13.17 13.08 2.06
CA SER A 7 -14.59 13.08 1.69
C SER A 7 -15.40 12.22 2.67
N ALA A 8 -16.71 12.45 2.75
CA ALA A 8 -17.61 11.64 3.59
C ALA A 8 -17.54 10.14 3.22
N GLU A 9 -17.41 9.85 1.93
CA GLU A 9 -17.28 8.48 1.41
C GLU A 9 -16.00 7.80 1.90
N VAL A 10 -14.86 8.49 1.86
CA VAL A 10 -13.58 7.95 2.33
C VAL A 10 -13.57 7.76 3.84
N ARG A 11 -14.18 8.67 4.60
CA ARG A 11 -14.31 8.52 6.06
C ARG A 11 -15.13 7.27 6.42
N LYS A 12 -16.26 7.08 5.73
CA LYS A 12 -17.09 5.88 5.89
C LYS A 12 -16.31 4.62 5.52
N LEU A 13 -15.60 4.63 4.39
CA LEU A 13 -14.78 3.51 3.94
C LEU A 13 -13.67 3.15 4.95
N ALA A 14 -13.01 4.16 5.51
CA ALA A 14 -11.98 3.97 6.52
C ALA A 14 -12.56 3.34 7.80
N GLU A 15 -13.72 3.80 8.25
CA GLU A 15 -14.44 3.23 9.40
C GLU A 15 -14.85 1.77 9.16
N GLU A 16 -15.47 1.47 8.01
CA GLU A 16 -15.86 0.11 7.62
C GLU A 16 -14.65 -0.85 7.54
N ARG A 17 -13.47 -0.33 7.17
CA ARG A 17 -12.21 -1.09 7.11
C ARG A 17 -11.43 -1.08 8.44
N GLY A 18 -11.95 -0.41 9.47
CA GLY A 18 -11.29 -0.30 10.77
C GLY A 18 -9.96 0.46 10.76
N ILE A 19 -9.82 1.42 9.85
CA ILE A 19 -8.61 2.24 9.67
C ILE A 19 -8.87 3.63 10.28
N PRO A 20 -8.24 3.97 11.42
CA PRO A 20 -8.37 5.29 12.01
C PRO A 20 -7.85 6.40 11.09
N LEU A 21 -8.54 7.55 11.06
CA LEU A 21 -8.15 8.68 10.20
C LEU A 21 -6.75 9.24 10.52
N GLU A 22 -6.29 9.08 11.76
CA GLU A 22 -4.91 9.43 12.15
C GLU A 22 -3.87 8.61 11.39
N GLN A 23 -4.13 7.31 11.17
CA GLN A 23 -3.24 6.42 10.41
C GLN A 23 -3.19 6.83 8.94
N VAL A 24 -4.32 7.26 8.37
CA VAL A 24 -4.37 7.79 7.00
C VAL A 24 -3.45 9.00 6.86
N ARG A 25 -3.52 9.94 7.81
CA ARG A 25 -2.64 11.13 7.82
C ARG A 25 -1.17 10.75 7.98
N GLU A 26 -0.88 9.80 8.86
CA GLU A 26 0.47 9.33 9.13
C GLU A 26 1.10 8.67 7.89
N VAL A 27 0.34 7.88 7.14
CA VAL A 27 0.80 7.25 5.89
C VAL A 27 1.11 8.32 4.82
N VAL A 28 0.23 9.30 4.66
CA VAL A 28 0.42 10.39 3.70
C VAL A 28 1.67 11.19 4.04
N GLN A 29 1.83 11.61 5.29
CA GLN A 29 3.01 12.34 5.76
C GLN A 29 4.29 11.53 5.53
N HIS A 30 4.28 10.25 5.91
CA HIS A 30 5.43 9.37 5.71
C HIS A 30 5.83 9.27 4.23
N GLY A 31 4.87 9.06 3.32
CA GLY A 31 5.16 8.99 1.89
C GLY A 31 5.72 10.30 1.33
N GLU A 32 5.25 11.45 1.81
CA GLU A 32 5.76 12.76 1.39
C GLU A 32 7.18 13.05 1.91
N GLU A 33 7.48 12.64 3.15
CA GLU A 33 8.78 12.82 3.81
C GLU A 33 9.86 11.87 3.27
N THR A 34 9.56 10.57 3.19
CA THR A 34 10.56 9.53 2.84
C THR A 34 10.66 9.26 1.35
N LYS A 35 9.72 9.80 0.57
CA LYS A 35 9.50 9.45 -0.85
C LYS A 35 9.23 7.97 -1.09
N GLU A 36 8.89 7.21 -0.04
CA GLU A 36 8.40 5.84 -0.15
C GLU A 36 6.94 5.83 -0.60
N LYS A 37 6.75 6.13 -1.87
CA LYS A 37 5.45 6.25 -2.53
C LYS A 37 5.55 5.90 -4.01
N LEU A 38 4.43 5.61 -4.63
CA LEU A 38 4.29 5.47 -6.06
C LEU A 38 3.47 6.63 -6.63
N LEU A 39 3.80 7.05 -7.85
CA LEU A 39 3.20 8.18 -8.55
C LEU A 39 2.53 7.70 -9.83
N LEU A 40 1.29 8.11 -10.07
CA LEU A 40 0.53 7.83 -11.29
C LEU A 40 -0.26 9.09 -11.66
N ASP A 41 0.19 9.82 -12.67
CA ASP A 41 -0.40 11.09 -13.09
C ASP A 41 -0.62 12.06 -11.91
N ASP A 42 -1.87 12.27 -11.49
CA ASP A 42 -2.28 13.11 -10.36
C ASP A 42 -2.41 12.35 -9.02
N GLN A 43 -2.31 11.03 -9.06
CA GLN A 43 -2.45 10.13 -7.93
C GLN A 43 -1.11 9.70 -7.35
N THR A 44 -1.14 9.47 -6.05
CA THR A 44 -0.01 9.00 -5.26
C THR A 44 -0.48 7.86 -4.37
N LEU A 45 0.24 6.75 -4.40
CA LEU A 45 0.04 5.62 -3.49
C LEU A 45 1.18 5.60 -2.48
N ALA A 46 0.86 5.81 -1.21
CA ALA A 46 1.79 5.65 -0.10
C ALA A 46 1.36 4.48 0.79
N LYS A 47 2.31 3.92 1.53
CA LYS A 47 2.03 2.91 2.54
C LYS A 47 2.86 3.18 3.80
N LYS A 48 2.39 2.67 4.93
CA LYS A 48 3.18 2.62 6.16
C LYS A 48 2.72 1.44 7.01
N ARG A 49 3.66 0.76 7.65
CA ARG A 49 3.36 -0.21 8.69
C ARG A 49 3.19 0.50 10.03
N ILE A 50 2.01 0.36 10.63
CA ILE A 50 1.63 0.96 11.92
C ILE A 50 1.24 -0.20 12.85
N GLY A 51 2.11 -0.49 13.82
CA GLY A 51 1.99 -1.68 14.65
C GLY A 51 2.04 -2.97 13.82
N THR A 52 0.95 -3.75 13.82
CA THR A 52 0.84 -5.01 13.07
C THR A 52 0.14 -4.87 11.72
N THR A 53 -0.32 -3.67 11.37
CA THR A 53 -1.10 -3.42 10.16
C THR A 53 -0.29 -2.57 9.18
N THR A 54 -0.20 -2.99 7.92
CA THR A 54 0.23 -2.08 6.84
C THR A 54 -0.98 -1.39 6.27
N VAL A 55 -0.98 -0.06 6.27
CA VAL A 55 -2.02 0.80 5.71
C VAL A 55 -1.51 1.43 4.42
N TYR A 56 -2.37 1.43 3.41
CA TYR A 56 -2.14 2.00 2.09
C TYR A 56 -3.14 3.11 1.86
N VAL A 57 -2.67 4.22 1.28
CA VAL A 57 -3.50 5.38 0.97
C VAL A 57 -3.20 5.83 -0.45
N VAL A 58 -4.24 5.86 -1.28
CA VAL A 58 -4.19 6.55 -2.58
C VAL A 58 -4.76 7.93 -2.38
N TYR A 59 -4.03 8.95 -2.81
CA TYR A 59 -4.45 10.34 -2.68
C TYR A 59 -4.00 11.16 -3.89
N ARG A 60 -4.68 12.27 -4.14
CA ARG A 60 -4.31 13.28 -5.12
C ARG A 60 -3.79 14.52 -4.43
N ARG A 61 -2.87 15.22 -5.09
CA ARG A 61 -2.35 16.49 -4.60
C ARG A 61 -2.98 17.65 -5.37
N ALA A 62 -3.77 18.47 -4.70
CA ALA A 62 -4.36 19.69 -5.23
C ALA A 62 -3.67 20.91 -4.59
N GLY A 63 -2.47 21.24 -5.10
CA GLY A 63 -1.63 22.32 -4.55
C GLY A 63 -1.04 21.97 -3.18
N GLU A 64 -1.51 22.65 -2.12
CA GLU A 64 -1.15 22.38 -0.72
C GLU A 64 -2.11 21.41 -0.02
N ALA A 65 -3.26 21.13 -0.64
CA ALA A 65 -4.23 20.16 -0.13
C ALA A 65 -3.97 18.76 -0.70
N ILE A 66 -4.33 17.76 0.10
CA ILE A 66 -4.32 16.35 -0.29
C ILE A 66 -5.73 15.81 -0.22
N ASP A 67 -6.23 15.30 -1.34
CA ASP A 67 -7.53 14.66 -1.44
C ASP A 67 -7.36 13.13 -1.43
N VAL A 68 -7.80 12.48 -0.36
CA VAL A 68 -7.72 11.02 -0.27
C VAL A 68 -8.74 10.38 -1.21
N VAL A 69 -8.30 9.38 -1.98
CA VAL A 69 -9.12 8.64 -2.95
C VAL A 69 -9.63 7.32 -2.36
N THR A 70 -8.74 6.50 -1.80
CA THR A 70 -9.08 5.21 -1.17
C THR A 70 -8.05 4.84 -0.11
N VAL A 71 -8.46 4.05 0.88
CA VAL A 71 -7.62 3.55 1.98
C VAL A 71 -7.85 2.06 2.17
N TYR A 72 -6.80 1.26 2.30
CA TYR A 72 -6.91 -0.18 2.52
C TYR A 72 -5.75 -0.69 3.37
N SER A 73 -5.90 -1.89 3.95
CA SER A 73 -4.89 -2.41 4.88
C SER A 73 -4.87 -3.93 4.97
N HIS A 74 -3.75 -4.49 5.41
CA HIS A 74 -3.65 -5.89 5.83
C HIS A 74 -2.74 -6.05 7.06
N ARG A 75 -2.83 -7.22 7.70
CA ARG A 75 -2.02 -7.56 8.89
C ARG A 75 -0.80 -8.43 8.60
N MET A 76 -0.61 -8.86 7.34
CA MET A 76 0.59 -9.60 6.96
C MET A 76 1.85 -8.72 7.07
N GLU A 77 2.97 -9.31 7.50
CA GLU A 77 4.29 -8.70 7.49
C GLU A 77 4.91 -8.79 6.11
N GLU A 78 5.29 -7.65 5.54
CA GLU A 78 5.99 -7.59 4.26
C GLU A 78 7.48 -7.87 4.45
N LYS A 79 8.04 -8.71 3.58
CA LYS A 79 9.45 -9.11 3.57
C LYS A 79 10.07 -8.69 2.24
N GLU A 80 10.97 -9.52 1.71
CA GLU A 80 11.68 -9.24 0.46
C GLU A 80 10.76 -9.27 -0.78
N VAL A 81 11.10 -8.41 -1.74
CA VAL A 81 10.55 -8.44 -3.09
C VAL A 81 11.44 -9.35 -3.95
N SER A 82 10.81 -10.18 -4.77
CA SER A 82 11.42 -11.16 -5.67
C SER A 82 10.66 -11.22 -6.99
N ASP A 83 11.10 -12.06 -7.93
CA ASP A 83 10.41 -12.35 -9.19
C ASP A 83 10.01 -11.12 -10.01
N PHE A 84 10.93 -10.16 -10.15
CA PHE A 84 10.73 -8.99 -11.01
C PHE A 84 10.52 -9.41 -12.46
N VAL A 85 9.56 -8.79 -13.13
CA VAL A 85 9.27 -9.02 -14.55
C VAL A 85 9.48 -7.70 -15.31
N PRO A 86 10.70 -7.43 -15.82
CA PRO A 86 11.08 -6.12 -16.36
C PRO A 86 10.20 -5.62 -17.52
N ASP A 87 9.71 -6.54 -18.34
CA ASP A 87 8.86 -6.23 -19.50
C ASP A 87 7.40 -5.90 -19.12
N ASP A 88 6.99 -6.23 -17.88
CA ASP A 88 5.64 -6.00 -17.36
C ASP A 88 5.59 -4.69 -16.57
N VAL A 89 5.76 -3.60 -17.30
CA VAL A 89 5.81 -2.24 -16.77
C VAL A 89 4.45 -1.82 -16.24
N GLN A 90 4.42 -1.43 -14.97
CA GLN A 90 3.23 -0.93 -14.30
C GLN A 90 3.08 0.58 -14.56
N PRO A 91 1.84 1.12 -14.50
CA PRO A 91 1.60 2.54 -14.79
C PRO A 91 2.23 3.47 -13.73
N TRP A 92 2.59 2.92 -12.57
CA TRP A 92 3.18 3.64 -11.46
C TRP A 92 4.68 3.93 -11.65
N ARG A 93 5.12 5.07 -11.12
CA ARG A 93 6.54 5.45 -11.00
C ARG A 93 6.96 5.48 -9.54
N CYS A 94 8.21 5.13 -9.27
CA CYS A 94 8.76 5.19 -7.92
C CYS A 94 8.99 6.66 -7.50
N GLY A 95 8.43 7.08 -6.37
CA GLY A 95 8.63 8.42 -5.83
C GLY A 95 10.07 8.72 -5.39
N ARG A 96 10.89 7.68 -5.16
CA ARG A 96 12.28 7.81 -4.68
C ARG A 96 13.29 7.99 -5.82
N CYS A 97 13.17 7.23 -6.91
CA CYS A 97 14.10 7.28 -8.06
C CYS A 97 13.47 7.72 -9.39
N ASN A 98 12.16 7.95 -9.42
CA ASN A 98 11.38 8.35 -10.60
C ASN A 98 11.42 7.37 -11.79
N LYS A 99 11.85 6.12 -11.57
CA LYS A 99 11.81 5.05 -12.58
C LYS A 99 10.47 4.31 -12.55
N ASN A 100 10.19 3.61 -13.65
CA ASN A 100 8.99 2.80 -13.76
C ASN A 100 9.01 1.64 -12.77
N VAL A 101 7.85 1.36 -12.20
CA VAL A 101 7.59 0.19 -11.39
C VAL A 101 7.27 -0.98 -12.31
N VAL A 102 7.66 -2.19 -11.95
CA VAL A 102 7.37 -3.40 -12.72
C VAL A 102 6.58 -4.38 -11.87
N ARG A 103 5.92 -5.36 -12.50
CA ARG A 103 5.33 -6.47 -11.77
C ARG A 103 6.43 -7.26 -11.05
N ALA A 104 6.16 -7.65 -9.82
CA ALA A 104 7.03 -8.48 -8.99
C ALA A 104 6.21 -9.37 -8.06
N SER A 105 6.88 -10.14 -7.22
CA SER A 105 6.31 -10.86 -6.08
C SER A 105 6.87 -10.29 -4.79
N MET A 106 6.10 -10.29 -3.72
CA MET A 106 6.59 -9.95 -2.38
C MET A 106 6.27 -11.08 -1.41
N ASN A 107 7.28 -11.47 -0.63
CA ASN A 107 7.08 -12.40 0.47
C ASN A 107 6.29 -11.70 1.59
N VAL A 108 5.21 -12.32 2.02
CA VAL A 108 4.38 -11.89 3.14
C VAL A 108 4.28 -13.00 4.17
N SER A 109 4.46 -12.64 5.43
CA SER A 109 4.39 -13.56 6.56
C SER A 109 3.19 -13.24 7.43
N TYR A 110 2.47 -14.28 7.85
CA TYR A 110 1.39 -14.14 8.82
C TYR A 110 1.30 -15.40 9.67
N LEU A 111 1.28 -15.23 10.99
CA LEU A 111 1.16 -16.33 11.96
C LEU A 111 2.23 -17.44 11.77
N GLY A 112 3.45 -17.05 11.37
CA GLY A 112 4.59 -17.94 11.15
C GLY A 112 4.63 -18.60 9.77
N ILE A 113 3.65 -18.31 8.89
CA ILE A 113 3.58 -18.84 7.54
C ILE A 113 3.99 -17.75 6.56
N THR A 114 4.98 -18.04 5.72
CA THR A 114 5.43 -17.14 4.64
C THR A 114 4.92 -17.62 3.29
N ARG A 115 4.40 -16.70 2.47
CA ARG A 115 3.95 -16.95 1.09
C ARG A 115 4.31 -15.76 0.21
N GLN A 116 4.49 -16.00 -1.08
CA GLN A 116 4.60 -14.94 -2.07
C GLN A 116 3.21 -14.45 -2.49
N ALA A 117 3.08 -13.14 -2.66
CA ALA A 117 1.90 -12.50 -3.23
C ALA A 117 2.32 -11.57 -4.39
N PRO A 118 1.49 -11.42 -5.44
CA PRO A 118 1.77 -10.48 -6.54
C PRO A 118 1.87 -9.06 -6.01
N ALA A 119 2.92 -8.34 -6.40
CA ALA A 119 3.17 -6.96 -6.00
C ALA A 119 3.64 -6.14 -7.21
N MET A 120 3.67 -4.82 -7.03
CA MET A 120 4.36 -3.91 -7.94
C MET A 120 5.60 -3.39 -7.22
N ALA A 121 6.77 -3.43 -7.85
CA ALA A 121 7.99 -2.99 -7.17
C ALA A 121 8.94 -2.22 -8.07
N CYS A 122 9.68 -1.30 -7.44
CA CYS A 122 10.76 -0.60 -8.10
C CYS A 122 12.00 -1.51 -8.13
N PRO A 123 12.54 -1.88 -9.32
CA PRO A 123 13.69 -2.77 -9.41
C PRO A 123 14.97 -2.17 -8.83
N ASP A 124 15.10 -0.83 -8.86
CA ASP A 124 16.28 -0.13 -8.34
C ASP A 124 16.20 0.15 -6.83
N CYS A 125 15.01 0.46 -6.30
CA CYS A 125 14.84 0.81 -4.88
C CYS A 125 14.45 -0.39 -4.01
N GLY A 126 13.98 -1.48 -4.59
CA GLY A 126 13.49 -2.66 -3.87
C GLY A 126 12.18 -2.45 -3.09
N VAL A 127 11.58 -1.26 -3.17
CA VAL A 127 10.31 -0.97 -2.50
C VAL A 127 9.17 -1.56 -3.32
N GLY A 128 8.42 -2.48 -2.72
CA GLY A 128 7.21 -3.04 -3.32
C GLY A 128 5.92 -2.51 -2.69
N PHE A 129 4.82 -2.57 -3.42
CA PHE A 129 3.48 -2.15 -3.01
C PHE A 129 2.47 -3.18 -3.50
N PHE A 130 1.40 -3.37 -2.74
CA PHE A 130 0.23 -4.11 -3.19
C PHE A 130 -0.84 -3.17 -3.72
N GLU A 131 -1.53 -3.61 -4.77
CA GLU A 131 -2.75 -2.97 -5.22
C GLU A 131 -3.92 -3.30 -4.29
N GLU A 132 -4.92 -2.42 -4.25
CA GLU A 132 -6.10 -2.59 -3.41
C GLU A 132 -6.79 -3.96 -3.61
N HIS A 133 -6.90 -4.41 -4.85
CA HIS A 133 -7.56 -5.67 -5.16
C HIS A 133 -6.78 -6.90 -4.63
N ILE A 134 -5.44 -6.85 -4.60
CA ILE A 134 -4.59 -7.89 -4.03
C ILE A 134 -4.78 -7.94 -2.51
N VAL A 135 -4.82 -6.77 -1.86
CA VAL A 135 -5.02 -6.67 -0.42
C VAL A 135 -6.40 -7.21 -0.02
N ASN A 136 -7.46 -6.72 -0.68
CA ASN A 136 -8.84 -7.04 -0.32
C ASN A 136 -9.25 -8.47 -0.71
N LYS A 137 -8.61 -9.09 -1.71
CA LYS A 137 -8.91 -10.46 -2.13
C LYS A 137 -7.83 -11.44 -1.71
N THR A 138 -6.65 -11.36 -2.31
CA THR A 138 -5.59 -12.37 -2.16
C THR A 138 -5.08 -12.46 -0.73
N LEU A 139 -4.66 -11.32 -0.16
CA LEU A 139 -4.11 -11.29 1.20
C LEU A 139 -5.19 -11.57 2.25
N CYS A 140 -6.38 -10.98 2.09
CA CYS A 140 -7.53 -11.25 2.96
C CYS A 140 -7.88 -12.75 2.99
N THR A 141 -8.03 -13.39 1.82
CA THR A 141 -8.33 -14.83 1.71
C THR A 141 -7.26 -15.69 2.38
N ALA A 142 -5.98 -15.37 2.14
CA ALA A 142 -4.87 -16.08 2.75
C ALA A 142 -4.85 -15.93 4.28
N MET A 143 -5.06 -14.72 4.81
CA MET A 143 -5.17 -14.49 6.26
C MET A 143 -6.30 -15.32 6.88
N CYS A 144 -7.50 -15.27 6.31
CA CYS A 144 -8.64 -16.03 6.82
C CYS A 144 -8.38 -17.55 6.81
N LEU A 145 -7.70 -18.07 5.77
CA LEU A 145 -7.30 -19.48 5.72
C LEU A 145 -6.33 -19.84 6.85
N PHE A 146 -5.36 -18.97 7.13
CA PHE A 146 -4.34 -19.20 8.16
C PHE A 146 -4.93 -19.09 9.57
N GLU A 147 -5.86 -18.18 9.79
CA GLU A 147 -6.61 -18.07 11.05
C GLU A 147 -7.43 -19.34 11.31
N LYS A 148 -8.15 -19.85 10.30
CA LYS A 148 -8.93 -21.10 10.41
C LYS A 148 -8.08 -22.33 10.70
N LYS A 149 -6.86 -22.40 10.18
CA LYS A 149 -5.95 -23.55 10.41
C LYS A 149 -5.33 -23.56 11.82
N ARG A 150 -5.46 -22.46 12.57
CA ARG A 150 -4.99 -22.34 13.96
C ARG A 150 -6.12 -22.44 14.99
N ALA A 151 -7.38 -22.44 14.55
CA ALA A 151 -8.57 -22.59 15.39
C ALA A 151 -8.98 -24.06 15.57
#